data_AF-A0ABD1VNV2-F1
#
_entry.id   AF-A0ABD1VNV2-F1
#
_cell.length_a   1.000
_cell.length_b   1.000
_cell.length_c   1.000
_cell.angle_alpha   90.00
_cell.angle_beta   90.00
_cell.angle_gamma   90.00
#
_symmetry.space_group_name_H-M   'P 1'
#
loop_
_entity.id
_entity.type
_entity.pdbx_description
1 polymer ?
#
loop_
_entity_poly.entity_id
_entity_poly.type
_entity_poly.pdbx_seq_one_letter_code
_entity_poly.pdbx_strand_id
1 'polypeptide(L)'
;MNDRLPTHNQDLENWLPITASRKAKWWYSAFHNVTATVGAGVLGYSVLATFACVVRGSQHHEPVSHGVRSHTTAGIVFDVFNSMGTIAFAFAGHSVALEIQATIPSTPEKTSKKPMWQGVIVAYIIVAICYFSVGISGFWAFGDRVDDDVLVTLQKPRWVICTANFMVFLHVLGSYQIPSIMWLIIRGPSRWGFHWIASWVSILVGVLITLVGPIGGARYIILSAKDYKMFS
;
A
#
# COMPACT_ATOMS: atom_id res chain seq x y z
N MET A 1 -44.90 29.62 6.11
CA MET A 1 -43.77 28.89 5.50
C MET A 1 -43.28 29.72 4.34
N ASN A 2 -42.06 30.26 4.42
CA ASN A 2 -41.52 31.18 3.42
C ASN A 2 -40.31 30.48 2.80
N ASP A 3 -40.58 29.61 1.82
CA ASP A 3 -39.54 28.91 1.06
C ASP A 3 -38.93 29.92 0.08
N ARG A 4 -38.00 30.74 0.58
CA ARG A 4 -37.16 31.57 -0.28
C ARG A 4 -36.24 30.63 -1.06
N LEU A 5 -36.32 30.69 -2.38
CA LEU A 5 -35.36 30.04 -3.27
C LEU A 5 -33.94 30.45 -2.85
N PRO A 6 -32.99 29.50 -2.79
CA PRO A 6 -31.61 29.81 -2.45
C PRO A 6 -31.08 30.87 -3.41
N THR A 7 -30.35 31.84 -2.84
CA THR A 7 -29.72 32.89 -3.65
C THR A 7 -28.52 32.29 -4.39
N HIS A 8 -28.18 32.82 -5.57
CA HIS A 8 -27.02 32.36 -6.35
C HIS A 8 -25.72 32.25 -5.52
N ASN A 9 -25.54 33.14 -4.53
CA ASN A 9 -24.42 33.10 -3.61
C ASN A 9 -24.46 31.89 -2.65
N GLN A 10 -25.64 31.49 -2.17
CA GLN A 10 -25.77 30.27 -1.35
C GLN A 10 -25.49 29.00 -2.17
N ASP A 11 -25.88 28.97 -3.45
CA ASP A 11 -25.57 27.84 -4.33
C ASP A 11 -24.06 27.75 -4.60
N LEU A 12 -23.41 28.89 -4.80
CA LEU A 12 -21.95 28.97 -4.93
C LEU A 12 -21.23 28.54 -3.63
N GLU A 13 -21.68 29.02 -2.47
CA GLU A 13 -21.12 28.65 -1.17
C GLU A 13 -21.31 27.16 -0.84
N ASN A 14 -22.45 26.58 -1.21
CA ASN A 14 -22.73 25.16 -1.02
C ASN A 14 -21.98 24.27 -2.01
N TRP A 15 -21.63 24.80 -3.20
CA TRP A 15 -20.87 24.09 -4.21
C TRP A 15 -19.36 24.11 -3.93
N LEU A 16 -18.86 25.19 -3.35
CA LEU A 16 -17.45 25.32 -2.99
C LEU A 16 -17.09 24.34 -1.86
N PRO A 17 -16.12 23.42 -2.06
CA PRO A 17 -15.77 22.39 -1.07
C PRO A 17 -15.27 22.94 0.27
N ILE A 18 -14.91 24.23 0.32
CA ILE A 18 -14.35 24.94 1.47
C ILE A 18 -15.45 25.55 2.36
N THR A 19 -16.58 25.95 1.78
CA THR A 19 -17.70 26.64 2.46
C THR A 19 -18.92 25.75 2.66
N ALA A 20 -18.99 24.62 1.97
CA ALA A 20 -20.03 23.63 2.18
C ALA A 20 -20.00 23.08 3.61
N SER A 21 -21.05 23.33 4.38
CA SER A 21 -21.25 22.75 5.73
C SER A 21 -21.36 21.22 5.63
N ARG A 22 -20.22 20.53 5.73
CA ARG A 22 -20.20 19.07 5.92
C ARG A 22 -20.17 18.80 7.42
N LYS A 23 -21.14 18.02 7.93
CA LYS A 23 -21.01 17.39 9.27
C LYS A 23 -19.84 16.42 9.22
N ALA A 24 -18.62 16.92 9.38
CA ALA A 24 -17.41 16.13 9.40
C ALA A 24 -17.43 15.25 10.65
N LYS A 25 -17.52 13.95 10.43
CA LYS A 25 -17.56 12.96 11.50
C LYS A 25 -16.12 12.56 11.86
N TRP A 26 -15.83 12.34 13.14
CA TRP A 26 -14.46 12.13 13.67
C TRP A 26 -13.66 11.04 12.94
N TRP A 27 -14.34 10.03 12.39
CA TRP A 27 -13.70 8.94 11.66
C TRP A 27 -13.09 9.33 10.31
N TYR A 28 -13.51 10.44 9.69
CA TYR A 28 -12.84 10.93 8.47
C TYR A 28 -11.40 11.34 8.77
N SER A 29 -11.18 12.03 9.88
CA SER A 29 -9.84 12.41 10.34
C SER A 29 -9.00 11.18 10.72
N ALA A 30 -9.63 10.19 11.39
CA ALA A 30 -8.96 8.93 11.70
C ALA A 30 -8.49 8.19 10.43
N PHE A 31 -9.32 8.13 9.38
CA PHE A 31 -8.97 7.51 8.11
C PHE A 31 -7.79 8.20 7.42
N HIS A 32 -7.81 9.53 7.30
CA HIS A 32 -6.70 10.28 6.70
C HIS A 32 -5.39 10.12 7.49
N ASN A 33 -5.45 10.10 8.82
CA ASN A 33 -4.27 9.89 9.66
C ASN A 33 -3.70 8.47 9.50
N VAL A 34 -4.56 7.46 9.39
CA VAL A 34 -4.13 6.08 9.11
C VAL A 34 -3.46 6.00 7.74
N THR A 35 -4.08 6.53 6.69
CA THR A 35 -3.50 6.53 5.34
C THR A 35 -2.15 7.27 5.29
N ALA A 36 -2.04 8.41 5.98
CA ALA A 36 -0.80 9.18 6.05
C ALA A 36 0.31 8.45 6.82
N THR A 37 -0.02 7.87 7.98
CA THR A 37 0.94 7.11 8.81
C THR A 37 1.48 5.90 8.06
N VAL A 38 0.59 5.23 7.33
CA VAL A 38 0.97 4.06 6.53
C VAL A 38 1.80 4.45 5.31
N GLY A 39 1.46 5.55 4.61
CA GLY A 39 2.27 6.08 3.53
C GLY A 39 3.69 6.47 3.97
N ALA A 40 3.81 7.11 5.14
CA ALA A 40 5.11 7.40 5.75
C ALA A 40 5.87 6.11 6.13
N GLY A 41 5.16 5.09 6.63
CA GLY A 41 5.71 3.79 6.95
C GLY A 41 6.32 3.08 5.74
N VAL A 42 5.67 3.13 4.56
CA VAL A 42 6.18 2.52 3.32
C VAL A 42 7.46 3.19 2.83
N LEU A 43 7.57 4.51 2.96
CA LEU A 43 8.80 5.25 2.59
C LEU A 43 9.93 4.99 3.59
N GLY A 44 9.64 4.94 4.89
CA GLY A 44 10.65 4.58 5.90
C GLY A 44 11.13 3.13 5.72
N TYR A 45 10.22 2.24 5.31
CA TYR A 45 10.51 0.85 5.04
C TYR A 45 11.48 0.66 3.88
N SER A 46 11.26 1.35 2.75
CA SER A 46 12.15 1.23 1.59
C SER A 46 13.58 1.67 1.93
N VAL A 47 13.74 2.80 2.63
CA VAL A 47 15.06 3.29 3.06
C VAL A 47 15.75 2.29 3.99
N LEU A 48 15.04 1.75 4.98
CA LEU A 48 15.58 0.76 5.91
C LEU A 48 16.00 -0.52 5.19
N ALA A 49 15.16 -1.03 4.29
CA ALA A 49 15.44 -2.22 3.51
C ALA A 49 16.67 -2.03 2.61
N THR A 50 16.75 -0.91 1.89
CA THR A 50 17.92 -0.57 1.07
C THR A 50 19.19 -0.51 1.91
N PHE A 51 19.15 0.21 3.03
CA PHE A 51 20.32 0.33 3.91
C PHE A 51 20.77 -1.03 4.45
N ALA A 52 19.82 -1.84 4.92
CA ALA A 52 20.11 -3.18 5.44
C ALA A 52 20.70 -4.10 4.37
N CYS A 53 20.20 -4.05 3.13
CA CYS A 53 20.74 -4.82 2.01
C CYS A 53 22.17 -4.38 1.65
N VAL A 54 22.41 -3.07 1.55
CA VAL A 54 23.74 -2.52 1.25
C VAL A 54 24.76 -2.91 2.31
N VAL A 55 24.40 -2.78 3.59
CA VAL A 55 25.28 -3.16 4.70
C VAL A 55 25.58 -4.67 4.67
N ARG A 56 24.56 -5.50 4.45
CA ARG A 56 24.73 -6.96 4.36
C ARG A 56 25.62 -7.37 3.20
N GLY A 57 25.34 -6.88 1.99
CA GLY A 57 26.16 -7.17 0.82
C GLY A 57 27.59 -6.69 0.97
N SER A 58 27.81 -5.55 1.65
CA SER A 58 29.16 -5.05 1.92
C SER A 58 29.93 -5.89 2.94
N GLN A 59 29.28 -6.38 3.99
CA GLN A 59 29.94 -7.11 5.10
C GLN A 59 30.12 -8.61 4.84
N HIS A 60 29.23 -9.22 4.05
CA HIS A 60 29.22 -10.66 3.78
C HIS A 60 29.18 -10.92 2.27
N HIS A 61 30.32 -10.72 1.60
CA HIS A 61 30.52 -11.13 0.21
C HIS A 61 30.70 -12.66 0.13
N GLU A 62 29.64 -13.42 0.37
CA GLU A 62 29.59 -14.78 -0.14
C GLU A 62 29.36 -14.74 -1.66
N PRO A 63 29.92 -15.69 -2.44
CA PRO A 63 29.68 -15.75 -3.87
C PRO A 63 28.19 -16.01 -4.14
N VAL A 64 27.48 -14.97 -4.56
CA VAL A 64 26.06 -15.01 -4.93
C VAL A 64 25.90 -15.14 -6.45
N SER A 65 24.99 -16.01 -6.86
CA SER A 65 24.64 -16.25 -8.26
C SER A 65 23.62 -15.19 -8.71
N HIS A 66 23.88 -14.55 -9.85
CA HIS A 66 23.02 -13.50 -10.40
C HIS A 66 22.22 -13.98 -11.61
N GLY A 67 21.73 -15.22 -11.53
CA GLY A 67 20.97 -15.87 -12.59
C GLY A 67 19.46 -15.71 -12.47
N VAL A 68 18.75 -16.30 -13.42
CA VAL A 68 17.30 -16.53 -13.32
C VAL A 68 17.07 -17.67 -12.34
N ARG A 69 16.11 -17.51 -11.43
CA ARG A 69 15.81 -18.50 -10.37
C ARG A 69 15.35 -19.85 -10.94
N SER A 70 14.54 -19.84 -12.00
CA SER A 70 14.06 -21.06 -12.65
C SER A 70 15.06 -21.65 -13.66
N HIS A 71 15.27 -22.96 -13.59
CA HIS A 71 16.14 -23.70 -14.53
C HIS A 71 15.38 -24.39 -15.68
N THR A 72 14.04 -24.32 -15.69
CA THR A 72 13.21 -24.88 -16.77
C THR A 72 12.62 -23.77 -17.62
N THR A 73 12.44 -24.02 -18.92
CA THR A 73 11.82 -23.05 -19.84
C THR A 73 10.44 -22.60 -19.36
N ALA A 74 9.62 -23.53 -18.86
CA ALA A 74 8.30 -23.20 -18.33
C ALA A 74 8.39 -22.31 -17.07
N GLY A 75 9.29 -22.62 -16.14
CA GLY A 75 9.51 -21.80 -14.95
C GLY A 75 9.96 -20.38 -15.29
N ILE A 76 10.89 -20.23 -16.24
CA ILE A 76 11.35 -18.91 -16.71
C ILE A 76 10.18 -18.10 -17.30
N VAL A 77 9.31 -18.74 -18.09
CA VAL A 77 8.11 -18.07 -18.64
C VAL A 77 7.18 -17.60 -17.52
N PHE A 78 6.91 -18.45 -16.52
CA PHE A 78 6.09 -18.06 -15.37
C PHE A 78 6.72 -16.95 -14.53
N ASP A 79 8.04 -16.98 -14.32
CA ASP A 79 8.77 -15.93 -13.60
C ASP A 79 8.66 -14.58 -14.33
N VAL A 80 8.76 -14.58 -15.66
CA VAL A 80 8.56 -13.36 -16.48
C VAL A 80 7.16 -12.82 -16.29
N PHE A 81 6.12 -13.65 -16.45
CA PHE A 81 4.73 -13.20 -16.25
C PHE A 81 4.45 -12.71 -14.82
N ASN A 82 5.02 -13.37 -13.82
CA ASN A 82 4.90 -12.96 -12.43
C ASN A 82 5.57 -11.60 -12.20
N SER A 83 6.79 -11.40 -12.71
CA SER A 83 7.48 -10.11 -12.61
C SER A 83 6.72 -8.98 -13.28
N MET A 84 6.13 -9.23 -14.47
CA MET A 84 5.27 -8.27 -15.16
C MET A 84 4.02 -7.94 -14.36
N GLY A 85 3.36 -8.94 -13.78
CA GLY A 85 2.20 -8.76 -12.91
C GLY A 85 2.53 -7.94 -11.67
N THR A 86 3.67 -8.21 -11.05
CA THR A 86 4.16 -7.47 -9.88
C THR A 86 4.44 -6.01 -10.21
N ILE A 87 5.11 -5.72 -11.34
CA ILE A 87 5.35 -4.35 -11.81
C ILE A 87 4.02 -3.64 -12.11
N ALA A 88 3.11 -4.30 -12.82
CA ALA A 88 1.81 -3.72 -13.16
C ALA A 88 1.00 -3.38 -11.90
N PHE A 89 0.99 -4.27 -10.91
CA PHE A 89 0.33 -4.05 -9.62
C PHE A 89 0.98 -2.90 -8.83
N ALA A 90 2.31 -2.82 -8.82
CA ALA A 90 3.06 -1.79 -8.11
C ALA A 90 2.74 -0.36 -8.63
N PHE A 91 2.39 -0.22 -9.91
CA PHE A 91 2.01 1.06 -10.52
C PHE A 91 0.50 1.26 -10.69
N ALA A 92 -0.34 0.43 -10.06
CA ALA A 92 -1.80 0.47 -10.17
C ALA A 92 -2.47 1.61 -9.34
N GLY A 93 -1.84 2.79 -9.25
CA GLY A 93 -2.29 3.93 -8.44
C GLY A 93 -3.31 4.87 -9.08
N HIS A 94 -3.87 4.53 -10.24
CA HIS A 94 -4.71 5.42 -11.06
C HIS A 94 -5.96 5.93 -10.33
N SER A 95 -6.51 5.16 -9.38
CA SER A 95 -7.68 5.54 -8.58
C SER A 95 -7.43 6.75 -7.69
N VAL A 96 -6.19 6.95 -7.23
CA VAL A 96 -5.80 8.07 -6.36
C VAL A 96 -5.82 9.41 -7.10
N ALA A 97 -5.65 9.40 -8.43
CA ALA A 97 -5.70 10.62 -9.23
C ALA A 97 -7.05 11.35 -9.12
N LEU A 98 -8.16 10.60 -9.04
CA LEU A 98 -9.50 11.16 -8.88
C LEU A 98 -9.74 11.73 -7.47
N GLU A 99 -9.11 11.14 -6.45
CA GLU A 99 -9.16 11.63 -5.07
C GLU A 99 -8.37 12.93 -4.90
N ILE A 100 -7.15 13.00 -5.47
CA ILE A 100 -6.33 14.22 -5.49
C ILE A 100 -7.07 15.34 -6.26
N GLN A 101 -7.68 15.03 -7.40
CA GLN A 101 -8.49 15.98 -8.16
C GLN A 101 -9.62 16.60 -7.33
N ALA A 102 -10.28 15.80 -6.49
CA ALA A 102 -11.38 16.28 -5.67
C ALA A 102 -10.93 17.21 -4.53
N THR A 103 -9.62 17.31 -4.24
CA THR A 103 -9.07 18.12 -3.15
C THR A 103 -8.33 19.38 -3.62
N ILE A 104 -7.87 19.44 -4.87
CA ILE A 104 -7.23 20.63 -5.44
C ILE A 104 -8.31 21.64 -5.85
N PRO A 105 -8.30 22.89 -5.34
CA PRO A 105 -9.27 23.90 -5.75
C PRO A 105 -9.21 24.15 -7.26
N SER A 106 -10.31 23.90 -7.96
CA SER A 106 -10.47 24.19 -9.39
C SER A 106 -11.58 25.21 -9.58
N THR A 107 -11.30 26.32 -10.25
CA THR A 107 -12.32 27.25 -10.74
C THR A 107 -12.52 27.06 -12.25
N PRO A 108 -13.66 27.48 -12.83
CA PRO A 108 -13.85 27.45 -14.28
C PRO A 108 -12.73 28.18 -15.06
N GLU A 109 -12.13 29.20 -14.44
CA GLU A 109 -11.05 30.00 -15.01
C GLU A 109 -9.64 29.40 -14.77
N LYS A 110 -9.45 28.59 -13.72
CA LYS A 110 -8.17 27.98 -13.35
C LYS A 110 -8.31 26.47 -13.14
N THR A 111 -7.96 25.73 -14.19
CA THR A 111 -8.00 24.27 -14.19
C THR A 111 -6.93 23.65 -13.27
N SER A 112 -7.30 22.59 -12.54
CA SER A 112 -6.42 21.83 -11.64
C SER A 112 -5.49 20.84 -12.36
N LYS A 113 -5.60 20.69 -13.69
CA LYS A 113 -4.83 19.71 -14.49
C LYS A 113 -3.31 19.86 -14.34
N LYS A 114 -2.79 21.08 -14.39
CA LYS A 114 -1.33 21.37 -14.33
C LYS A 114 -0.71 20.99 -12.98
N PRO A 115 -1.21 21.48 -11.82
CA PRO A 115 -0.65 21.09 -10.52
C PRO A 115 -0.85 19.60 -10.22
N MET A 116 -1.98 19.01 -10.64
CA MET A 116 -2.23 17.59 -10.52
C MET A 116 -1.22 16.73 -11.29
N TRP A 117 -0.92 17.09 -12.54
CA TRP A 117 0.08 16.39 -13.36
C TRP A 117 1.48 16.45 -12.74
N GLN A 118 1.86 17.61 -12.19
CA GLN A 118 3.13 17.76 -11.47
C GLN A 118 3.19 16.88 -10.23
N GLY A 119 2.10 16.83 -9.44
CA GLY A 119 2.00 15.95 -8.27
C GLY A 119 2.12 14.47 -8.64
N VAL A 120 1.46 14.04 -9.71
CA VAL A 120 1.56 12.66 -10.22
C VAL A 120 2.99 12.34 -10.64
N ILE A 121 3.65 13.19 -11.43
CA ILE A 121 5.04 12.97 -11.86
C ILE A 121 5.96 12.81 -10.65
N VAL A 122 5.90 13.74 -9.68
CA VAL A 122 6.76 13.69 -8.50
C VAL A 122 6.51 12.41 -7.70
N ALA A 123 5.26 12.02 -7.51
CA ALA A 123 4.91 10.78 -6.80
C ALA A 123 5.49 9.54 -7.51
N TYR A 124 5.33 9.42 -8.83
CA TYR A 124 5.88 8.30 -9.59
C TYR A 124 7.41 8.24 -9.56
N ILE A 125 8.09 9.40 -9.57
CA ILE A 125 9.55 9.46 -9.42
C ILE A 125 9.98 8.93 -8.04
N ILE A 126 9.32 9.38 -6.96
CA ILE A 126 9.62 8.93 -5.59
C ILE A 126 9.40 7.42 -5.47
N VAL A 127 8.28 6.91 -5.99
CA VAL A 127 7.96 5.48 -5.99
C VAL A 127 9.01 4.68 -6.77
N ALA A 128 9.39 5.15 -7.96
CA ALA A 128 10.43 4.51 -8.76
C ALA A 128 11.77 4.45 -8.00
N ILE A 129 12.19 5.54 -7.36
CA ILE A 129 13.42 5.56 -6.54
C ILE A 129 13.34 4.52 -5.42
N CYS A 130 12.20 4.42 -4.73
CA CYS A 130 12.02 3.44 -3.65
C CYS A 130 12.09 1.99 -4.16
N TYR A 131 11.42 1.67 -5.28
CA TYR A 131 11.43 0.32 -5.82
C TYR A 131 12.78 -0.07 -6.41
N PHE A 132 13.40 0.80 -7.20
CA PHE A 132 14.71 0.51 -7.77
C PHE A 132 15.80 0.42 -6.70
N SER A 133 15.80 1.29 -5.69
CA SER A 133 16.79 1.22 -4.61
C SER A 133 16.71 -0.11 -3.84
N VAL A 134 15.50 -0.53 -3.43
CA VAL A 134 15.30 -1.82 -2.74
C VAL A 134 15.64 -2.99 -3.64
N GLY A 135 15.13 -3.01 -4.88
CA GLY A 135 15.36 -4.11 -5.83
C GLY A 135 16.83 -4.29 -6.20
N ILE A 136 17.54 -3.19 -6.52
CA ILE A 136 18.96 -3.22 -6.89
C ILE A 136 19.80 -3.65 -5.69
N SER A 137 19.61 -3.03 -4.52
CA SER A 137 20.41 -3.37 -3.33
C SER A 137 20.16 -4.79 -2.84
N GLY A 138 18.91 -5.26 -2.87
CA GLY A 138 18.54 -6.63 -2.51
C GLY A 138 19.14 -7.66 -3.47
N PHE A 139 18.98 -7.46 -4.78
CA PHE A 139 19.53 -8.37 -5.78
C PHE A 139 21.06 -8.38 -5.77
N TRP A 140 21.71 -7.23 -5.57
CA TRP A 140 23.16 -7.15 -5.40
C TRP A 140 23.66 -7.90 -4.15
N ALA A 141 22.92 -7.82 -3.04
CA ALA A 141 23.31 -8.45 -1.79
C ALA A 141 23.04 -9.97 -1.74
N PHE A 142 21.98 -10.45 -2.41
CA PHE A 142 21.49 -11.83 -2.27
C PHE A 142 21.41 -12.64 -3.57
N GLY A 143 21.53 -11.99 -4.74
CA GLY A 143 21.40 -12.64 -6.04
C GLY A 143 20.05 -13.32 -6.26
N ASP A 144 20.08 -14.51 -6.87
CA ASP A 144 18.92 -15.37 -7.14
C ASP A 144 18.22 -15.93 -5.88
N ARG A 145 18.81 -15.73 -4.71
CA ARG A 145 18.25 -16.13 -3.41
C ARG A 145 17.35 -15.08 -2.77
N VAL A 146 17.20 -13.89 -3.37
CA VAL A 146 16.31 -12.84 -2.84
C VAL A 146 14.84 -13.27 -2.89
N ASP A 147 14.18 -13.35 -1.73
CA ASP A 147 12.75 -13.64 -1.65
C ASP A 147 11.93 -12.44 -2.15
N ASP A 148 10.66 -12.68 -2.50
CA ASP A 148 9.74 -11.62 -2.96
C ASP A 148 9.57 -10.51 -1.91
N ASP A 149 9.71 -10.85 -0.62
CA ASP A 149 9.91 -9.90 0.47
C ASP A 149 11.37 -9.92 0.95
N VAL A 150 12.11 -8.87 0.58
CA VAL A 150 13.53 -8.72 0.90
C VAL A 150 13.84 -8.77 2.41
N LEU A 151 12.87 -8.42 3.26
CA LEU A 151 13.06 -8.54 4.71
C LEU A 151 13.18 -9.98 5.17
N VAL A 152 12.44 -10.89 4.54
CA VAL A 152 12.50 -12.32 4.86
C VAL A 152 13.90 -12.83 4.55
N THR A 153 14.49 -12.38 3.45
CA THR A 153 15.87 -12.71 3.04
C THR A 153 16.92 -12.16 4.02
N LEU A 154 16.71 -10.96 4.59
CA LEU A 154 17.63 -10.37 5.56
C LEU A 154 17.76 -11.20 6.86
N GLN A 155 16.70 -11.91 7.26
CA GLN A 155 16.56 -12.78 8.46
C GLN A 155 16.84 -12.14 9.84
N LYS A 156 17.58 -11.03 9.91
CA LYS A 156 17.98 -10.32 11.14
C LYS A 156 18.03 -8.80 10.92
N PRO A 157 17.66 -7.99 11.93
CA PRO A 157 17.09 -8.38 13.23
C PRO A 157 15.59 -8.72 13.12
N ARG A 158 15.17 -9.82 13.76
CA ARG A 158 13.83 -10.41 13.61
C ARG A 158 12.68 -9.49 14.08
N TRP A 159 12.93 -8.59 15.03
CA TRP A 159 11.91 -7.66 15.51
C TRP A 159 11.49 -6.65 14.44
N VAL A 160 12.44 -6.18 13.60
CA VAL A 160 12.15 -5.27 12.48
C VAL A 160 11.22 -5.95 11.47
N ILE A 161 11.50 -7.22 11.17
CA ILE A 161 10.68 -8.03 10.26
C ILE A 161 9.26 -8.18 10.81
N CYS A 162 9.13 -8.44 12.12
CA CYS A 162 7.83 -8.56 12.78
C CYS A 162 7.05 -7.23 12.74
N THR A 163 7.70 -6.11 13.07
CA THR A 163 7.08 -4.78 13.03
C THR A 163 6.67 -4.39 11.62
N ALA A 164 7.52 -4.61 10.61
CA ALA A 164 7.20 -4.31 9.22
C ALA A 164 6.01 -5.14 8.73
N ASN A 165 6.01 -6.45 8.97
CA ASN A 165 4.88 -7.31 8.63
C ASN A 165 3.59 -6.89 9.36
N PHE A 166 3.67 -6.47 10.62
CA PHE A 166 2.52 -5.95 11.36
C PHE A 166 2.01 -4.62 10.78
N MET A 167 2.90 -3.72 10.35
CA MET A 167 2.49 -2.47 9.69
C MET A 167 1.83 -2.73 8.33
N VAL A 168 2.37 -3.66 7.53
CA VAL A 168 1.74 -4.10 6.27
C VAL A 168 0.37 -4.71 6.55
N PHE A 169 0.23 -5.50 7.60
CA PHE A 169 -1.06 -6.03 8.04
C PHE A 169 -2.07 -4.91 8.39
N LEU A 170 -1.65 -3.91 9.18
CA LEU A 170 -2.50 -2.76 9.51
C LEU A 170 -2.87 -1.94 8.25
N HIS A 171 -1.95 -1.83 7.29
CA HIS A 171 -2.21 -1.17 6.01
C HIS A 171 -3.30 -1.88 5.20
N VAL A 172 -3.17 -3.20 5.04
CA VAL A 172 -4.13 -4.02 4.29
C VAL A 172 -5.51 -3.95 4.95
N LEU A 173 -5.56 -4.04 6.29
CA LEU A 173 -6.80 -3.86 7.06
C LEU A 173 -7.47 -2.50 6.83
N GLY A 174 -6.68 -1.43 6.81
CA GLY A 174 -7.19 -0.08 6.55
C GLY A 174 -7.73 0.08 5.13
N SER A 175 -7.08 -0.55 4.14
CA SER A 175 -7.35 -0.34 2.72
C SER A 175 -8.56 -1.12 2.19
N TYR A 176 -8.80 -2.35 2.64
CA TYR A 176 -9.90 -3.18 2.09
C TYR A 176 -11.20 -3.13 2.91
N GLN A 177 -11.10 -3.13 4.24
CA GLN A 177 -12.25 -3.30 5.12
C GLN A 177 -12.94 -1.96 5.37
N ILE A 178 -12.18 -0.89 5.63
CA ILE A 178 -12.75 0.40 6.05
C ILE A 178 -13.59 1.07 4.95
N PRO A 179 -13.14 1.17 3.68
CA PRO A 179 -13.96 1.78 2.62
C PRO A 179 -15.22 0.99 2.32
N SER A 180 -15.13 -0.35 2.31
CA SER A 180 -16.26 -1.26 2.07
C SER A 180 -17.31 -1.16 3.16
N ILE A 181 -16.90 -1.15 4.43
CA ILE A 181 -17.81 -0.97 5.58
C ILE A 181 -18.41 0.45 5.55
N MET A 182 -17.60 1.46 5.28
CA MET A 182 -18.06 2.85 5.17
C MET A 182 -19.12 3.01 4.09
N TRP A 183 -18.91 2.38 2.92
CA TRP A 183 -19.87 2.39 1.82
C TRP A 183 -21.20 1.74 2.20
N LEU A 184 -21.17 0.60 2.88
CA LEU A 184 -22.36 -0.09 3.37
C LEU A 184 -23.16 0.76 4.37
N ILE A 185 -22.47 1.46 5.28
CA ILE A 185 -23.12 2.30 6.32
C ILE A 185 -23.67 3.60 5.74
N ILE A 186 -22.91 4.29 4.86
CA ILE A 186 -23.30 5.61 4.35
C ILE A 186 -24.40 5.49 3.29
N ARG A 187 -24.22 4.61 2.30
CA ARG A 187 -25.13 4.55 1.14
C ARG A 187 -26.29 3.60 1.35
N GLY A 188 -26.18 2.64 2.29
CA GLY A 188 -27.19 1.62 2.54
C GLY A 188 -27.68 0.93 1.26
N PRO A 189 -26.78 0.38 0.40
CA PRO A 189 -27.18 -0.22 -0.87
C PRO A 189 -28.17 -1.36 -0.65
N SER A 190 -29.03 -1.62 -1.65
CA SER A 190 -29.99 -2.71 -1.58
C SER A 190 -29.28 -4.04 -1.32
N ARG A 191 -29.84 -4.85 -0.42
CA ARG A 191 -29.34 -6.19 -0.14
C ARG A 191 -29.34 -6.98 -1.46
N TRP A 192 -28.26 -7.72 -1.71
CA TRP A 192 -28.03 -8.49 -2.95
C TRP A 192 -27.78 -7.67 -4.23
N GLY A 193 -27.68 -6.34 -4.14
CA GLY A 193 -27.19 -5.53 -5.26
C GLY A 193 -25.69 -5.74 -5.52
N PHE A 194 -25.24 -5.43 -6.74
CA PHE A 194 -23.83 -5.55 -7.14
C PHE A 194 -22.87 -4.90 -6.12
N HIS A 195 -23.14 -3.65 -5.72
CA HIS A 195 -22.30 -2.94 -4.75
C HIS A 195 -22.34 -3.55 -3.34
N TRP A 196 -23.46 -4.15 -2.94
CA TRP A 196 -23.58 -4.83 -1.65
C TRP A 196 -22.73 -6.09 -1.63
N ILE A 197 -22.88 -6.93 -2.66
CA ILE A 197 -22.08 -8.16 -2.82
C ILE A 197 -20.60 -7.83 -2.92
N ALA A 198 -20.21 -6.87 -3.77
CA ALA A 198 -18.83 -6.46 -3.96
C ALA A 198 -18.17 -5.99 -2.64
N SER A 199 -18.92 -5.26 -1.80
CA SER A 199 -18.42 -4.80 -0.50
C SER A 199 -18.16 -5.97 0.46
N TRP A 200 -19.08 -6.95 0.53
CA TRP A 200 -18.90 -8.13 1.37
C TRP A 200 -17.80 -9.07 0.86
N VAL A 201 -17.66 -9.23 -0.46
CA VAL A 201 -16.54 -9.97 -1.05
C VAL A 201 -15.22 -9.29 -0.71
N SER A 202 -15.11 -7.97 -0.84
CA SER A 202 -13.91 -7.22 -0.46
C SER A 202 -13.58 -7.38 1.02
N ILE A 203 -14.57 -7.33 1.92
CA ILE A 203 -14.38 -7.55 3.35
C ILE A 203 -13.88 -8.98 3.62
N LEU A 204 -14.52 -9.99 3.00
CA LEU A 204 -14.15 -11.38 3.18
C LEU A 204 -12.74 -11.67 2.66
N VAL A 205 -12.41 -11.20 1.45
CA VAL A 205 -11.06 -11.31 0.87
C VAL A 205 -10.04 -10.60 1.76
N GLY A 206 -10.34 -9.38 2.20
CA GLY A 206 -9.46 -8.64 3.12
C GLY A 206 -9.22 -9.42 4.41
N VAL A 207 -10.25 -9.96 5.04
CA VAL A 207 -10.14 -10.78 6.25
C VAL A 207 -9.33 -12.06 5.99
N LEU A 208 -9.56 -12.74 4.87
CA LEU A 208 -8.79 -13.94 4.50
C LEU A 208 -7.30 -13.62 4.33
N ILE A 209 -6.95 -12.57 3.59
CA ILE A 209 -5.55 -12.13 3.42
C ILE A 209 -4.93 -11.78 4.77
N THR A 210 -5.70 -11.08 5.60
CA THR A 210 -5.31 -10.65 6.96
C THR A 210 -5.13 -11.84 7.89
N LEU A 211 -5.84 -12.94 7.72
CA LEU A 211 -5.66 -14.17 8.52
C LEU A 211 -4.50 -15.02 7.99
N VAL A 212 -4.30 -15.08 6.67
CA VAL A 212 -3.26 -15.88 6.03
C VAL A 212 -1.87 -15.24 6.21
N GLY A 213 -1.74 -13.91 6.12
CA GLY A 213 -0.46 -13.21 6.24
C GLY A 213 0.27 -13.49 7.57
N PRO A 214 -0.38 -13.32 8.73
CA PRO A 214 0.20 -13.63 10.03
C PRO A 214 0.49 -15.11 10.24
N ILE A 215 -0.14 -16.04 9.52
CA ILE A 215 0.18 -17.47 9.64
C ILE A 215 1.60 -17.74 9.13
N GLY A 216 2.03 -17.07 8.07
CA GLY A 216 3.42 -17.14 7.59
C GLY A 216 4.41 -16.60 8.63
N GLY A 217 4.14 -15.41 9.17
CA GLY A 217 4.95 -14.80 10.22
C GLY A 217 4.97 -15.60 11.53
N ALA A 218 3.82 -16.07 12.00
CA ALA A 218 3.67 -16.88 13.20
C ALA A 218 4.33 -18.26 13.05
N ARG A 219 4.20 -18.91 11.88
CA ARG A 219 4.92 -20.15 11.59
C ARG A 219 6.42 -19.92 11.61
N TYR A 220 6.92 -18.83 11.03
CA TYR A 220 8.34 -18.46 11.07
C TYR A 220 8.81 -18.20 12.51
N ILE A 221 8.01 -17.53 13.33
CA ILE A 221 8.28 -17.30 14.76
C ILE A 221 8.32 -18.63 15.52
N ILE A 222 7.36 -19.53 15.30
CA ILE A 222 7.29 -20.84 15.98
C ILE A 222 8.47 -21.74 15.57
N LEU A 223 8.82 -21.77 14.28
CA LEU A 223 9.99 -22.52 13.81
C LEU A 223 11.29 -21.93 14.35
N SER A 224 11.40 -20.60 14.34
CA SER A 224 12.55 -19.90 14.96
C SER A 224 12.61 -20.10 16.48
N ALA A 225 11.46 -20.22 17.15
CA ALA A 225 11.34 -20.47 18.60
C ALA A 225 11.83 -21.88 18.97
N LYS A 226 11.65 -22.87 18.09
CA LYS A 226 12.13 -24.25 18.30
C LYS A 226 13.66 -24.37 18.24
N ASP A 227 14.32 -23.47 17.51
CA ASP A 227 15.78 -23.40 17.44
C ASP A 227 16.42 -22.57 18.56
N TYR A 228 15.62 -22.05 19.50
CA TYR A 228 16.17 -21.49 20.74
C TYR A 228 16.65 -22.63 21.65
N LYS A 229 17.89 -23.07 21.44
CA LYS A 229 18.76 -23.43 22.57
C LYS A 229 19.01 -22.15 23.37
N MET A 230 18.05 -21.78 24.21
CA MET A 230 18.28 -20.80 25.27
C MET A 230 19.20 -21.48 26.29
N PHE A 231 20.48 -21.14 26.21
CA PHE A 231 21.54 -21.50 27.17
C PHE A 231 21.87 -22.99 27.28
N SER A 232 22.66 -23.49 26.32
CA SER A 232 23.82 -24.34 26.61
C SER A 232 24.95 -24.00 25.65
#